data_AF-A0A7K2JJ64-F1
#
_entry.id   AF-A0A7K2JJ64-F1
#
_cell.length_a   1.000
_cell.length_b   1.000
_cell.length_c   1.000
_cell.angle_alpha   90.00
_cell.angle_beta   90.00
_cell.angle_gamma   90.00
#
_symmetry.space_group_name_H-M   'P 1'
#
loop_
_entity.id
_entity.type
_entity.pdbx_description
1 polymer ?
#
loop_
_entity_poly.entity_id
_entity_poly.type
_entity_poly.pdbx_seq_one_letter_code
_entity_poly.pdbx_strand_id
1 'polypeptide(L)'
;MSPLTPTPDHALWHRTPALSDCLTQPHIAAAFDRDALVRELEADGIEGVLHEPADRSRVVLGLHNPSMTESRVNLHALLPEHADCTWHFLSGSMRTSEAADGLHLHLAASDTVWLTTTT
;
A
#
# COMPACT_ATOMS: atom_id res chain seq x y z
N MET A 1 -37.37 -1.58 -17.28
CA MET A 1 -36.57 -1.25 -16.09
C MET A 1 -35.72 -2.47 -15.80
N SER A 2 -34.43 -2.42 -16.12
CA SER A 2 -33.49 -3.50 -15.76
C SER A 2 -33.10 -3.31 -14.30
N PRO A 3 -33.04 -4.38 -13.48
CA PRO A 3 -32.57 -4.26 -12.11
C PRO A 3 -31.09 -3.94 -12.13
N LEU A 4 -30.69 -2.92 -11.38
CA LEU A 4 -29.29 -2.61 -11.10
C LEU A 4 -28.70 -3.83 -10.39
N THR A 5 -27.73 -4.48 -11.03
CA THR A 5 -26.90 -5.50 -10.39
C THR A 5 -26.30 -4.87 -9.13
N PRO A 6 -26.42 -5.50 -7.95
CA PRO A 6 -25.73 -5.01 -6.78
C PRO A 6 -24.24 -5.02 -7.10
N THR A 7 -23.60 -3.84 -7.01
CA THR A 7 -22.15 -3.74 -7.00
C THR A 7 -21.66 -4.71 -5.94
N PRO A 8 -20.75 -5.66 -6.25
CA PRO A 8 -20.22 -6.54 -5.23
C PRO A 8 -19.71 -5.66 -4.11
N ASP A 9 -20.08 -6.02 -2.89
CA ASP A 9 -19.58 -5.44 -1.66
C ASP A 9 -18.06 -5.60 -1.72
N HIS A 10 -17.36 -4.59 -2.26
CA HIS A 10 -15.91 -4.51 -2.18
C HIS A 10 -15.67 -4.52 -0.68
N ALA A 11 -15.33 -5.69 -0.14
CA ALA A 11 -14.94 -5.83 1.24
C ALA A 11 -13.84 -4.79 1.42
N LEU A 12 -14.18 -3.68 2.08
CA LEU A 12 -13.31 -2.53 2.29
C LEU A 12 -12.12 -3.07 3.06
N TRP A 13 -11.07 -3.46 2.36
CA TRP A 13 -9.87 -3.96 2.99
C TRP A 13 -9.37 -2.84 3.91
N HIS A 14 -8.85 -3.23 5.06
CA HIS A 14 -8.52 -2.26 6.09
C HIS A 14 -7.41 -1.34 5.57
N ARG A 15 -7.72 -0.05 5.35
CA ARG A 15 -6.78 0.99 4.91
C ARG A 15 -5.79 1.45 6.01
N THR A 16 -5.65 0.63 7.04
CA THR A 16 -4.68 0.74 8.12
C THR A 16 -4.18 -0.68 8.45
N PRO A 17 -2.89 -0.88 8.71
CA PRO A 17 -2.37 -2.19 9.10
C PRO A 17 -2.92 -2.58 10.48
N ALA A 18 -2.72 -3.84 10.88
CA ALA A 18 -2.83 -4.18 12.30
C ALA A 18 -1.79 -3.37 13.08
N LEU A 19 -2.25 -2.27 13.70
CA LEU A 19 -1.41 -1.19 14.23
C LEU A 19 -0.52 -1.60 15.42
N SER A 20 -0.75 -2.76 16.04
CA SER A 20 -0.13 -3.16 17.30
C SER A 20 1.40 -3.06 17.30
N ASP A 21 2.06 -3.48 16.22
CA ASP A 21 3.52 -3.45 16.13
C ASP A 21 4.04 -2.12 15.53
N CYS A 22 3.28 -1.52 14.61
CA CYS A 22 3.64 -0.25 13.96
C CYS A 22 3.61 0.95 14.92
N LEU A 23 2.69 0.96 15.90
CA LEU A 23 2.57 2.02 16.90
C LEU A 23 3.73 2.06 17.91
N THR A 24 4.54 0.99 17.99
CA THR A 24 5.70 0.97 18.88
C THR A 24 6.88 1.78 18.34
N GLN A 25 6.86 2.12 17.04
CA GLN A 25 7.90 2.90 16.38
C GLN A 25 7.38 4.33 16.12
N PRO A 26 7.84 5.35 16.85
CA PRO A 26 7.26 6.71 16.78
C PRO A 26 7.23 7.30 15.37
N HIS A 27 8.25 7.02 14.57
CA HIS A 27 8.37 7.50 13.19
C HIS A 27 7.43 6.80 12.20
N ILE A 28 6.93 5.60 12.52
CA ILE A 28 5.87 4.93 11.74
C ILE A 28 4.50 5.38 12.27
N ALA A 29 4.36 5.52 13.59
CA ALA A 29 3.14 5.98 14.22
C ALA A 29 2.69 7.36 13.71
N ALA A 30 3.63 8.27 13.44
CA ALA A 30 3.35 9.59 12.88
C ALA A 30 2.58 9.54 11.54
N ALA A 31 2.75 8.48 10.75
CA ALA A 31 1.99 8.32 9.49
C ALA A 31 0.48 8.12 9.76
N PHE A 32 0.08 7.74 10.96
CA PHE A 32 -1.31 7.52 11.35
C PHE A 32 -1.86 8.62 12.26
N ASP A 33 -1.12 9.71 12.47
CA ASP A 33 -1.59 10.85 13.22
C ASP A 33 -2.70 11.59 12.44
N ARG A 34 -3.48 12.40 13.17
CA ARG A 34 -4.66 13.08 12.62
C ARG A 34 -4.34 14.06 11.49
N ASP A 35 -3.14 14.61 11.50
CA ASP A 35 -2.63 15.57 10.53
C ASP A 35 -1.85 14.91 9.39
N ALA A 36 -1.70 13.58 9.40
CA ALA A 36 -1.15 12.84 8.28
C ALA A 36 -2.04 12.98 7.04
N LEU A 37 -1.41 13.18 5.89
CA LEU A 37 -2.09 13.17 4.60
C LEU A 37 -2.28 11.71 4.17
N VAL A 38 -3.51 11.37 3.75
CA VAL A 38 -3.83 10.04 3.21
C VAL A 38 -4.15 10.19 1.73
N ARG A 39 -3.38 9.53 0.88
CA ARG A 39 -3.58 9.49 -0.58
C ARG A 39 -4.02 8.11 -1.02
N GLU A 40 -5.08 8.06 -1.82
CA GLU A 40 -5.48 6.83 -2.51
C GLU A 40 -4.65 6.67 -3.79
N LEU A 41 -4.25 5.44 -4.06
CA LEU A 41 -3.45 5.07 -5.23
C LEU A 41 -4.15 3.90 -5.94
N GLU A 42 -4.02 3.84 -7.25
CA GLU A 42 -4.50 2.71 -8.04
C GLU A 42 -3.56 2.52 -9.23
N ALA A 43 -3.07 1.29 -9.41
CA ALA A 43 -2.30 0.92 -10.58
C ALA A 43 -2.43 -0.58 -10.85
N ASP A 44 -2.60 -0.95 -12.12
CA ASP A 44 -2.62 -2.35 -12.57
C ASP A 44 -3.63 -3.23 -11.79
N GLY A 45 -4.75 -2.64 -11.36
CA GLY A 45 -5.78 -3.33 -10.58
C GLY A 45 -5.41 -3.59 -9.11
N ILE A 46 -4.28 -3.06 -8.63
CA ILE A 46 -3.93 -2.97 -7.22
C ILE A 46 -4.50 -1.66 -6.66
N GLU A 47 -5.22 -1.77 -5.55
CA GLU A 47 -5.64 -0.64 -4.74
C GLU A 47 -4.53 -0.30 -3.74
N GLY A 48 -4.29 0.99 -3.50
CA GLY A 48 -3.25 1.45 -2.59
C GLY A 48 -3.67 2.63 -1.74
N VAL A 49 -3.01 2.77 -0.60
CA VAL A 49 -3.14 3.92 0.30
C VAL A 49 -1.76 4.33 0.81
N LEU A 50 -1.41 5.60 0.64
CA LEU A 50 -0.19 6.18 1.18
C LEU A 50 -0.53 7.12 2.32
N HIS A 51 0.07 6.85 3.47
CA HIS A 51 0.00 7.68 4.66
C HIS A 51 1.29 8.50 4.76
N GLU A 52 1.17 9.82 4.68
CA GLU A 52 2.29 10.75 4.68
C GLU A 52 2.25 11.62 5.94
N PRO A 53 3.20 11.44 6.87
CA PRO A 53 3.20 12.24 8.09
C PRO A 53 3.59 13.69 7.80
N ALA A 54 3.00 14.63 8.55
CA ALA A 54 3.29 16.06 8.41
C ALA A 54 4.77 16.41 8.70
N ASP A 55 5.41 15.63 9.58
CA ASP A 55 6.81 15.78 9.97
C ASP A 55 7.81 15.18 8.98
N ARG A 56 7.32 14.54 7.91
CA ARG A 56 8.12 13.84 6.88
C ARG A 56 9.03 12.75 7.43
N SER A 57 8.69 12.16 8.57
CA SER A 57 9.48 11.12 9.22
C SER A 57 9.56 9.84 8.38
N ARG A 58 8.45 9.09 8.24
CA ARG A 58 8.35 7.95 7.33
C ARG A 58 6.94 7.79 6.78
N VAL A 59 6.85 7.59 5.46
CA VAL A 59 5.57 7.25 4.84
C VAL A 59 5.23 5.77 5.09
N VAL A 60 3.94 5.46 5.09
CA VAL A 60 3.45 4.08 5.15
C VAL A 60 2.53 3.80 3.97
N LEU A 61 2.89 2.79 3.18
CA LEU A 61 2.15 2.37 1.99
C LEU A 61 1.42 1.06 2.30
N GLY A 62 0.11 1.04 2.12
CA GLY A 62 -0.70 -0.16 2.03
C GLY A 62 -1.04 -0.46 0.58
N LEU A 63 -0.93 -1.72 0.17
CA LEU A 63 -1.36 -2.21 -1.14
C LEU A 63 -2.25 -3.43 -0.97
N HIS A 64 -3.28 -3.54 -1.79
CA HIS A 64 -4.21 -4.65 -1.82
C HIS A 64 -4.52 -5.07 -3.24
N ASN A 65 -4.56 -6.39 -3.45
CA ASN A 65 -5.02 -6.97 -4.68
C ASN A 65 -6.48 -7.43 -4.55
N PRO A 66 -7.48 -6.64 -5.02
CA PRO A 66 -8.88 -7.04 -4.98
C PRO A 66 -9.21 -8.16 -5.98
N SER A 67 -8.28 -8.55 -6.86
CA SER A 67 -8.54 -9.53 -7.90
C SER A 67 -8.48 -10.99 -7.40
N MET A 68 -9.00 -11.90 -8.23
CA MET A 68 -8.99 -13.35 -7.99
C MET A 68 -7.71 -14.03 -8.49
N THR A 69 -6.74 -13.25 -8.97
CA THR A 69 -5.46 -13.75 -9.52
C THR A 69 -4.31 -12.97 -8.92
N GLU A 70 -3.07 -13.44 -9.11
CA GLU A 70 -1.91 -12.63 -8.77
C GLU A 70 -1.85 -11.35 -9.62
N SER A 71 -1.51 -10.24 -8.98
CA SER A 71 -1.32 -8.93 -9.60
C SER A 71 0.05 -8.39 -9.25
N ARG A 72 0.63 -7.61 -10.16
CA ARG A 72 1.99 -7.06 -10.06
C ARG A 72 1.94 -5.54 -10.17
N VAL A 73 2.72 -4.84 -9.36
CA VAL A 73 2.86 -3.39 -9.41
C VAL A 73 4.33 -2.98 -9.35
N ASN A 74 4.72 -1.97 -10.14
CA ASN A 74 6.03 -1.32 -10.05
C ASN A 74 5.94 -0.14 -9.06
N LEU A 75 6.71 -0.19 -7.96
CA LEU A 75 6.69 0.88 -6.96
C LEU A 75 7.22 2.21 -7.49
N HIS A 76 8.21 2.19 -8.38
CA HIS A 76 8.75 3.43 -8.96
C HIS A 76 7.74 4.09 -9.91
N ALA A 77 6.92 3.30 -10.60
CA ALA A 77 5.85 3.83 -11.44
C ALA A 77 4.68 4.37 -10.59
N LEU A 78 4.37 3.69 -9.49
CA LEU A 78 3.28 4.06 -8.58
C LEU A 78 3.61 5.34 -7.77
N LEU A 79 4.84 5.45 -7.30
CA LEU A 79 5.32 6.53 -6.42
C LEU A 79 6.68 7.05 -6.90
N PRO A 80 6.73 7.74 -8.05
CA PRO A 80 7.98 8.26 -8.60
C PRO A 80 8.69 9.23 -7.64
N GLU A 81 7.94 9.95 -6.81
CA GLU A 81 8.50 10.83 -5.77
C GLU A 81 9.25 10.07 -4.67
N HIS A 82 9.09 8.75 -4.57
CA HIS A 82 9.75 7.86 -3.61
C HIS A 82 10.72 6.89 -4.30
N ALA A 83 11.15 7.17 -5.54
CA ALA A 83 12.04 6.28 -6.30
C ALA A 83 13.43 6.09 -5.65
N ASP A 84 13.90 7.07 -4.88
CA ASP A 84 15.20 7.01 -4.18
C ASP A 84 15.09 6.42 -2.76
N CYS A 85 13.89 6.00 -2.33
CA CYS A 85 13.67 5.45 -0.99
C CYS A 85 13.91 3.93 -0.96
N THR A 86 14.42 3.45 0.18
CA THR A 86 14.41 2.01 0.48
C THR A 86 13.10 1.64 1.15
N TRP A 87 12.39 0.65 0.60
CA TRP A 87 11.14 0.14 1.15
C TRP A 87 11.38 -1.05 2.09
N HIS A 88 10.71 -1.04 3.24
CA HIS A 88 10.80 -2.05 4.29
C HIS A 88 9.43 -2.68 4.53
N PHE A 89 9.41 -3.99 4.71
CA PHE A 89 8.20 -4.75 5.03
C PHE A 89 7.74 -4.48 6.46
N LEU A 90 6.44 -4.21 6.62
CA LEU A 90 5.78 -4.11 7.93
C LEU A 90 4.92 -5.33 8.22
N SER A 91 3.98 -5.66 7.33
CA SER A 91 3.05 -6.78 7.52
C SER A 91 2.40 -7.20 6.20
N GLY A 92 1.72 -8.35 6.21
CA GLY A 92 1.01 -8.89 5.05
C GLY A 92 1.82 -9.90 4.26
N SER A 93 1.59 -9.98 2.96
CA SER A 93 2.20 -10.96 2.07
C SER A 93 2.54 -10.32 0.72
N MET A 94 3.78 -10.54 0.26
CA MET A 94 4.21 -10.15 -1.08
C MET A 94 5.36 -11.02 -1.54
N ARG A 95 5.57 -11.07 -2.87
CA ARG A 95 6.83 -11.49 -3.47
C ARG A 95 7.45 -10.32 -4.23
N THR A 96 8.77 -10.26 -4.27
CA THR A 96 9.50 -9.21 -4.99
C THR A 96 10.19 -9.80 -6.22
N SER A 97 10.28 -9.01 -7.28
CA SER A 97 11.15 -9.31 -8.42
C SER A 97 11.79 -8.04 -8.96
N GLU A 98 13.05 -8.14 -9.36
CA GLU A 98 13.79 -7.08 -10.03
C GLU A 98 13.46 -7.07 -11.53
N ALA A 99 13.31 -5.87 -12.12
CA ALA A 99 13.18 -5.66 -13.55
C ALA A 99 13.93 -4.39 -13.98
N ALA A 100 14.06 -4.15 -15.30
CA ALA A 100 14.83 -3.02 -15.83
C ALA A 100 14.30 -1.64 -15.38
N ASP A 101 13.02 -1.58 -15.05
CA ASP A 101 12.28 -0.41 -14.59
C ASP A 101 12.08 -0.37 -13.06
N GLY A 102 12.70 -1.29 -12.32
CA GLY A 102 12.78 -1.26 -10.86
C GLY A 102 12.12 -2.43 -10.13
N LEU A 103 11.91 -2.25 -8.83
CA LEU A 103 11.35 -3.25 -7.92
C LEU A 103 9.86 -3.43 -8.19
N HIS A 104 9.48 -4.68 -8.46
CA HIS A 104 8.08 -5.06 -8.56
C HIS A 104 7.62 -5.89 -7.39
N LEU A 105 6.42 -5.58 -6.93
CA LEU A 105 5.70 -6.34 -5.92
C LEU A 105 4.65 -7.20 -6.61
N HIS A 106 4.56 -8.44 -6.19
CA HIS A 106 3.55 -9.40 -6.60
C HIS A 106 2.70 -9.73 -5.38
N LEU A 107 1.40 -9.48 -5.50
CA LEU A 107 0.42 -9.77 -4.48
C LEU A 107 -0.48 -10.90 -5.00
N ALA A 108 -0.63 -11.97 -4.22
CA ALA A 108 -1.59 -13.03 -4.54
C ALA A 108 -3.03 -12.49 -4.52
N ALA A 109 -3.98 -13.31 -4.98
CA ALA A 109 -5.38 -12.95 -4.97
C ALA A 109 -5.85 -12.57 -3.55
N SER A 110 -6.50 -11.42 -3.40
CA SER A 110 -7.00 -10.90 -2.12
C SER A 110 -5.93 -10.60 -1.05
N ASP A 111 -4.64 -10.65 -1.38
CA ASP A 111 -3.56 -10.32 -0.43
C ASP A 111 -3.45 -8.80 -0.21
N THR A 112 -2.86 -8.46 0.94
CA THR A 112 -2.49 -7.09 1.32
C THR A 112 -1.05 -7.08 1.80
N VAL A 113 -0.34 -5.98 1.53
CA VAL A 113 0.98 -5.72 2.11
C VAL A 113 1.08 -4.29 2.62
N TRP A 114 1.84 -4.12 3.70
CA TRP A 114 2.18 -2.83 4.30
C TRP A 114 3.67 -2.62 4.32
N LEU A 115 4.10 -1.45 3.86
CA LEU A 115 5.51 -1.06 3.72
C LEU A 115 5.77 0.31 4.32
N THR A 116 7.01 0.57 4.71
CA THR A 116 7.49 1.92 5.09
C THR A 116 8.80 2.25 4.38
N THR A 117 9.18 3.52 4.34
CA THR A 117 10.41 3.96 3.68
C THR A 117 11.51 4.36 4.66
N THR A 118 12.75 4.25 4.21
CA THR A 118 13.89 5.03 4.74
C THR A 118 14.63 5.69 3.57
N THR A 119 15.17 6.87 3.83
CA THR A 119 16.14 7.56 2.95
C THR A 119 17.55 7.09 3.21
#